data_AF-A0A3D4GZ32-F1
#
_entry.id   AF-A0A3D4GZ32-F1
#
_cell.length_a   1.000
_cell.length_b   1.000
_cell.length_c   1.000
_cell.angle_alpha   90.00
_cell.angle_beta   90.00
_cell.angle_gamma   90.00
#
_symmetry.space_group_name_H-M   'P 1'
#
loop_
_entity.id
_entity.type
_entity.pdbx_description
1 polymer ?
#
loop_
_entity_poly.entity_id
_entity_poly.type
_entity_poly.pdbx_seq_one_letter_code
_entity_poly.pdbx_strand_id
1 'polypeptide(L)'
;MAQQLKFVDEGIISSRPNLGAYMPGITPLADGSWIACHHTGEGLGTPDNRIECLRSTDEVTTWINQGCIHDVVEDWAYRGPHISTVSDQRLVLTATRFETDGLLFDTKTEALQ
;
A
#
# COMPACT_ATOMS: atom_id res chain seq x y z
N MET A 1 14.37 -19.28 29.03
CA MET A 1 13.05 -18.61 28.97
C MET A 1 12.93 -17.99 27.59
N ALA A 2 11.79 -18.14 26.90
CA ALA A 2 11.59 -17.48 25.61
C ALA A 2 11.48 -15.97 25.83
N GLN A 3 12.15 -15.18 24.99
CA GLN A 3 12.09 -13.73 25.05
C GLN A 3 10.70 -13.26 24.62
N GLN A 4 10.06 -12.41 25.42
CA GLN A 4 8.73 -11.87 25.11
C GLN A 4 8.85 -10.81 24.01
N LEU A 5 8.01 -10.91 22.98
CA LEU A 5 7.90 -9.88 21.93
C LEU A 5 7.33 -8.59 22.52
N LYS A 6 7.89 -7.45 22.11
CA LYS A 6 7.45 -6.12 22.52
C LYS A 6 7.34 -5.21 21.30
N PHE A 7 6.27 -4.41 21.23
CA PHE A 7 6.20 -3.28 20.29
C PHE A 7 7.26 -2.25 20.66
N VAL A 8 8.08 -1.86 19.70
CA VAL A 8 9.15 -0.86 19.87
C VAL A 8 8.79 0.49 19.26
N ASP A 9 7.77 0.52 18.40
CA ASP A 9 7.30 1.72 17.72
C ASP A 9 5.83 1.56 17.28
N GLU A 10 5.13 2.68 17.13
CA GLU A 10 3.75 2.78 16.61
C GLU A 10 3.52 4.14 15.93
N GLY A 11 2.69 4.17 14.89
CA GLY A 11 2.44 5.43 14.19
C GLY A 11 1.52 5.31 12.99
N ILE A 12 1.40 6.43 12.27
CA ILE A 12 0.61 6.55 11.04
C ILE A 12 1.57 6.64 9.86
N ILE A 13 1.53 5.64 8.97
CA ILE A 13 2.32 5.63 7.73
C ILE A 13 1.71 6.57 6.69
N SER A 14 0.38 6.56 6.58
CA SER A 14 -0.37 7.39 5.64
C SER A 14 -1.78 7.60 6.12
N SER A 15 -2.27 8.83 6.02
CA SER A 15 -3.68 9.14 6.25
C SER A 15 -4.06 10.34 5.40
N ARG A 16 -5.16 10.21 4.66
CA ARG A 16 -5.75 11.30 3.89
C ARG A 16 -7.27 11.28 4.07
N PRO A 17 -7.91 12.43 4.33
CA PRO A 17 -9.36 12.49 4.38
C PRO A 17 -9.98 11.96 3.08
N ASN A 18 -11.08 11.21 3.20
CA ASN A 18 -11.87 10.66 2.10
C ASN A 18 -11.17 9.64 1.20
N LEU A 19 -9.97 9.18 1.54
CA LEU A 19 -9.28 8.09 0.85
C LEU A 19 -8.93 6.98 1.83
N GLY A 20 -9.32 5.76 1.47
CA GLY A 20 -8.85 4.58 2.16
C GLY A 20 -7.40 4.26 1.82
N ALA A 21 -6.76 3.54 2.73
CA ALA A 21 -5.42 2.97 2.60
C ALA A 21 -5.52 1.48 2.95
N TYR A 22 -5.33 0.62 1.95
CA TYR A 22 -5.70 -0.78 2.03
C TYR A 22 -4.55 -1.71 1.64
N MET A 23 -4.53 -2.89 2.26
CA MET A 23 -3.57 -3.96 2.01
C MET A 23 -2.11 -3.45 2.01
N PRO A 24 -1.61 -2.96 3.16
CA PRO A 24 -0.26 -2.45 3.25
C PRO A 24 0.78 -3.58 3.12
N GLY A 25 1.85 -3.30 2.39
CA GLY A 25 3.10 -4.04 2.40
C GLY A 25 4.23 -3.11 2.85
N ILE A 26 5.14 -3.62 3.66
CA ILE A 26 6.30 -2.87 4.17
C ILE A 26 7.55 -3.75 4.13
N THR A 27 8.68 -3.18 3.73
CA THR A 27 9.95 -3.90 3.59
C THR A 27 11.13 -3.02 4.01
N PRO A 28 11.98 -3.47 4.95
CA PRO A 28 13.23 -2.80 5.23
C PRO A 28 14.22 -2.99 4.08
N LEU A 29 15.00 -1.95 3.77
CA LEU A 29 16.02 -1.94 2.73
C LEU A 29 17.42 -2.07 3.33
N ALA A 30 18.38 -2.49 2.50
CA ALA A 30 19.76 -2.73 2.93
C ALA A 30 20.50 -1.46 3.40
N ASP A 31 20.05 -0.28 2.95
CA ASP A 31 20.59 1.03 3.35
C ASP A 31 20.02 1.53 4.69
N GLY A 32 19.18 0.73 5.37
CA GLY A 32 18.49 1.10 6.61
C GLY A 32 17.22 1.91 6.41
N SER A 33 16.92 2.32 5.16
CA SER A 33 15.63 2.93 4.83
C SER A 33 14.53 1.87 4.71
N TRP A 34 13.28 2.32 4.66
CA TRP A 34 12.11 1.46 4.56
C TRP A 34 11.26 1.88 3.37
N ILE A 35 10.70 0.90 2.67
CA ILE A 35 9.73 1.11 1.61
C ILE A 35 8.40 0.46 2.01
N ALA A 36 7.32 1.18 1.82
CA ALA A 36 5.98 0.68 1.98
C ALA A 36 5.19 0.88 0.68
N CYS A 37 4.17 0.05 0.49
CA CYS A 37 3.19 0.21 -0.55
C CYS A 37 1.81 -0.11 -0.01
N HIS A 38 0.80 0.56 -0.54
CA HIS A 38 -0.59 0.28 -0.26
C HIS A 38 -1.41 0.65 -1.49
N HIS A 39 -2.62 0.14 -1.62
CA HIS A 39 -3.55 0.72 -2.58
C HIS A 39 -4.50 1.67 -1.87
N THR A 40 -4.86 2.74 -2.57
CA THR A 40 -5.67 3.84 -2.06
C THR A 40 -6.75 4.19 -3.06
N GLY A 41 -7.92 4.56 -2.57
CA GLY A 41 -9.07 4.98 -3.36
C GLY A 41 -10.21 5.39 -2.45
N GLU A 42 -11.30 5.89 -3.03
CA GLU A 42 -12.54 6.25 -2.31
C GLU A 42 -13.19 5.02 -1.64
N GLY A 43 -12.87 3.80 -2.10
CA GLY A 43 -13.26 2.54 -1.47
C GLY A 43 -12.41 1.33 -1.93
N LEU A 44 -12.59 0.18 -1.29
CA LEU A 44 -11.77 -1.03 -1.52
C LEU A 44 -11.82 -1.60 -2.95
N GLY A 45 -12.88 -1.28 -3.71
CA GLY A 45 -13.10 -1.77 -5.08
C GLY A 45 -13.50 -0.68 -6.06
N THR A 46 -13.24 0.60 -5.74
CA THR A 46 -13.58 1.72 -6.61
C THR A 46 -12.60 1.84 -7.80
N PRO A 47 -13.04 2.42 -8.93
CA PRO A 47 -12.21 2.56 -10.13
C PRO A 47 -10.99 3.47 -9.96
N ASP A 48 -10.99 4.36 -8.96
CA ASP A 48 -9.89 5.28 -8.67
C ASP A 48 -8.74 4.63 -7.89
N ASN A 49 -8.84 3.33 -7.58
CA ASN A 49 -7.82 2.60 -6.85
C ASN A 49 -6.47 2.62 -7.58
N ARG A 50 -5.45 3.06 -6.84
CA ARG A 50 -4.06 3.14 -7.29
C ARG A 50 -3.11 2.66 -6.21
N ILE A 51 -1.96 2.14 -6.62
CA ILE A 51 -0.91 1.73 -5.68
C ILE A 51 0.09 2.86 -5.50
N GLU A 52 0.21 3.33 -4.27
CA GLU A 52 1.22 4.31 -3.87
C GLU A 52 2.39 3.62 -3.18
N CYS A 53 3.58 4.20 -3.34
CA CYS A 53 4.77 3.84 -2.60
C CYS A 53 5.14 4.95 -1.61
N LEU A 54 5.54 4.56 -0.40
CA LEU A 54 6.01 5.48 0.65
C LEU A 54 7.39 5.07 1.09
N ARG A 55 8.27 6.03 1.37
CA ARG A 55 9.62 5.79 1.84
C ARG A 55 9.85 6.49 3.18
N SER A 56 10.51 5.79 4.10
CA SER A 56 11.11 6.37 5.31
C SER A 56 12.61 6.19 5.25
N THR A 57 13.36 7.22 5.62
CA THR A 57 14.84 7.20 5.69
C THR A 57 15.37 7.51 7.09
N ASP A 58 14.49 7.56 8.08
CA ASP A 58 14.72 8.06 9.43
C ASP A 58 14.13 7.11 10.48
N GLU A 59 14.45 5.82 10.32
CA GLU A 59 14.04 4.76 11.26
C GLU A 59 12.51 4.69 11.44
N VAL A 60 11.74 4.85 10.36
CA VAL A 60 10.27 4.72 10.34
C VAL A 60 9.55 5.90 11.02
N THR A 61 10.28 6.96 11.40
CA THR A 61 9.71 8.16 12.05
C THR A 61 8.85 8.98 11.09
N THR A 62 9.31 9.20 9.85
CA THR A 62 8.55 9.93 8.82
C THR A 62 8.38 9.12 7.55
N TRP A 63 7.25 9.33 6.89
CA TRP A 63 6.89 8.65 5.64
C TRP A 63 6.59 9.66 4.54
N ILE A 64 7.29 9.52 3.43
CA ILE A 64 7.16 10.40 2.26
C ILE A 64 6.58 9.57 1.11
N ASN A 65 5.41 10.00 0.62
CA ASN A 65 4.80 9.43 -0.57
C ASN A 65 5.67 9.73 -1.81
N GLN A 66 6.07 8.68 -2.53
CA GLN A 66 6.93 8.70 -3.71
C GLN A 66 6.15 8.69 -5.03
N GLY A 67 4.82 8.73 -4.96
CA GLY A 67 3.91 8.65 -6.09
C GLY A 67 3.32 7.26 -6.29
N CYS A 68 2.72 7.08 -7.46
CA CYS A 68 2.06 5.84 -7.87
C CYS A 68 2.95 5.06 -8.84
N ILE A 69 2.81 3.73 -8.81
CA ILE A 69 3.60 2.84 -9.70
C ILE A 69 3.08 2.83 -11.14
N HIS A 70 1.87 3.33 -11.37
CA HIS A 70 1.19 3.35 -12.66
C HIS A 70 0.34 4.63 -12.77
N ASP A 71 0.12 5.08 -14.01
CA ASP A 71 -0.90 6.07 -14.31
C ASP A 71 -2.30 5.46 -14.20
N VAL A 72 -3.33 6.30 -14.16
CA VAL A 72 -4.72 5.84 -14.24
C VAL A 72 -4.93 5.18 -15.60
N VAL A 73 -5.50 3.98 -15.59
CA VAL A 73 -5.89 3.24 -16.79
C VAL A 73 -7.40 3.20 -16.84
N GLU A 74 -8.01 3.67 -17.93
CA GLU A 74 -9.47 3.59 -18.10
C GLU A 74 -9.96 2.14 -17.92
N ASP A 75 -11.07 1.97 -17.23
CA ASP A 75 -11.73 0.69 -16.95
C ASP A 75 -10.91 -0.33 -16.13
N TRP A 76 -9.71 0.02 -15.65
CA TRP A 76 -8.86 -0.89 -14.88
C TRP A 76 -8.28 -0.23 -13.63
N ALA A 77 -8.28 -0.97 -12.54
CA ALA A 77 -7.63 -0.57 -11.30
C ALA A 77 -6.67 -1.66 -10.80
N TYR A 78 -5.73 -1.25 -9.95
CA TYR A 78 -4.73 -2.15 -9.36
C TYR A 78 -4.86 -2.17 -7.84
N ARG A 79 -4.71 -3.36 -7.26
CA ARG A 79 -4.89 -3.62 -5.83
C ARG A 79 -3.96 -4.72 -5.34
N GLY A 80 -3.99 -4.95 -4.02
CA GLY A 80 -3.22 -6.00 -3.35
C GLY A 80 -1.73 -5.90 -3.65
N PRO A 81 -1.09 -4.75 -3.40
CA PRO A 81 0.32 -4.60 -3.68
C PRO A 81 1.13 -5.49 -2.74
N HIS A 82 2.18 -6.08 -3.28
CA HIS A 82 3.21 -6.74 -2.49
C HIS A 82 4.57 -6.29 -3.02
N ILE A 83 5.40 -5.74 -2.13
CA ILE A 83 6.73 -5.25 -2.44
C ILE A 83 7.79 -6.12 -1.77
N SER A 84 8.88 -6.38 -2.49
CA SER A 84 10.00 -7.16 -1.99
C SER A 84 11.31 -6.69 -2.59
N THR A 85 12.41 -6.89 -1.86
CA THR A 85 13.75 -6.68 -2.39
C THR A 85 14.16 -7.86 -3.25
N VAL A 86 14.88 -7.58 -4.33
CA VAL A 86 15.62 -8.56 -5.13
C VAL A 86 17.10 -8.15 -5.19
N SER A 87 17.94 -8.98 -5.81
CA SER A 87 19.37 -8.69 -5.92
C SER A 87 19.66 -7.33 -6.58
N ASP A 88 20.84 -6.79 -6.30
CA ASP A 88 21.38 -5.61 -6.97
C ASP A 88 20.59 -4.33 -6.69
N GLN A 89 20.12 -4.16 -5.44
CA GLN A 89 19.40 -2.97 -4.97
C GLN A 89 18.11 -2.69 -5.75
N ARG A 90 17.46 -3.72 -6.27
CA ARG A 90 16.19 -3.62 -6.99
C ARG A 90 15.02 -4.03 -6.11
N LEU A 91 13.85 -3.53 -6.48
CA LEU A 91 12.58 -3.88 -5.89
C LEU A 91 11.71 -4.56 -6.94
N VAL A 92 10.93 -5.55 -6.50
CA VAL A 92 9.81 -6.09 -7.28
C VAL A 92 8.54 -5.74 -6.54
N LEU A 93 7.62 -5.11 -7.27
CA LEU A 93 6.27 -4.89 -6.80
C LEU A 93 5.30 -5.64 -7.70
N THR A 94 4.47 -6.48 -7.10
CA THR A 94 3.40 -7.20 -7.76
C THR A 94 2.05 -6.61 -7.37
N ALA A 95 1.10 -6.61 -8.29
CA ALA A 95 -0.25 -6.11 -8.08
C ALA A 95 -1.26 -7.00 -8.81
N THR A 96 -2.49 -7.02 -8.30
CA THR A 96 -3.63 -7.62 -8.99
C THR A 96 -4.37 -6.53 -9.75
N ARG A 97 -4.62 -6.75 -11.04
CA ARG A 97 -5.44 -5.86 -11.87
C ARG A 97 -6.88 -6.36 -11.94
N PHE A 98 -7.85 -5.45 -11.94
CA PHE A 98 -9.26 -5.79 -12.09
C PHE A 98 -9.96 -4.77 -12.99
N GLU A 99 -10.97 -5.24 -13.73
CA GLU A 99 -11.85 -4.39 -14.53
C GLU A 99 -12.85 -3.69 -13.60
N THR A 100 -13.15 -2.42 -13.87
CA THR A 100 -13.89 -1.56 -12.95
C THR A 100 -15.37 -1.45 -13.30
N ASP A 101 -15.95 -2.48 -13.91
CA ASP A 101 -17.36 -2.51 -14.38
C ASP A 101 -18.40 -2.67 -13.26
N GLY A 102 -17.99 -2.57 -11.99
CA GLY A 102 -18.87 -2.64 -10.81
C GLY A 102 -18.09 -2.39 -9.51
N LEU A 103 -18.82 -2.25 -8.39
CA LEU A 103 -18.21 -2.14 -7.07
C LEU A 103 -18.06 -3.53 -6.46
N LEU A 104 -16.82 -3.94 -6.16
CA LEU A 104 -16.57 -5.20 -5.45
C LEU A 104 -17.25 -5.25 -4.06
N PHE A 105 -17.27 -4.11 -3.37
CA PHE A 105 -17.74 -3.98 -1.99
C PHE A 105 -18.26 -2.57 -1.74
N ASP A 106 -19.44 -2.47 -1.12
CA ASP A 106 -20.01 -1.20 -0.66
C ASP A 106 -19.62 -0.96 0.80
N THR A 107 -18.79 0.06 1.04
CA THR A 107 -18.30 0.40 2.38
C THR A 107 -19.36 0.96 3.32
N LYS A 108 -20.51 1.40 2.81
CA LYS A 108 -21.63 1.90 3.64
C LYS A 108 -22.58 0.78 4.05
N THR A 109 -22.82 -0.19 3.17
CA THR A 109 -23.78 -1.28 3.41
C THR A 109 -23.12 -2.60 3.80
N GLU A 110 -21.80 -2.70 3.65
CA GLU A 110 -21.00 -3.92 3.81
C GLU A 110 -21.40 -5.07 2.86
N ALA A 111 -22.14 -4.76 1.79
CA ALA A 111 -22.54 -5.73 0.79
C ALA A 111 -21.38 -6.07 -0.16
N LEU A 112 -21.29 -7.36 -0.53
CA LEU A 112 -20.43 -7.88 -1.59
C LEU A 112 -21.25 -8.03 -2.88
N GLN A 113 -20.68 -7.70 -4.04
CA GLN A 113 -21.25 -8.04 -5.35
C GLN A 113 -20.68 -9.33 -5.89
#